data_AF-A0A7Z8ZS55-F1
#
_entry.id   AF-A0A7Z8ZS55-F1
#
_cell.length_a   1.000
_cell.length_b   1.000
_cell.length_c   1.000
_cell.angle_alpha   90.00
_cell.angle_beta   90.00
_cell.angle_gamma   90.00
#
_symmetry.space_group_name_H-M   'P 1'
#
loop_
_entity.id
_entity.type
_entity.pdbx_description
1 polymer ?
#
loop_
_entity_poly.entity_id
_entity_poly.type
_entity_poly.pdbx_seq_one_letter_code
_entity_poly.pdbx_strand_id
1 'polypeptide(L)'
;MTVSDALTRQVALPWFLKDISGLHYDRTRRQLYVLSHESAIVLVSDLSGGKKVMLLRRGFHGLKRDIPQAEGIASDDRDTLWIVSEPNLFYRFSRGVTS
;
A
#
# COMPACT_ATOMS: atom_id res chain seq x y z
N MET A 1 -15.17 -14.83 -27.13
CA MET A 1 -14.64 -15.38 -25.86
C MET A 1 -13.94 -14.24 -25.15
N THR A 2 -14.67 -13.49 -24.33
CA THR A 2 -14.21 -12.23 -23.73
C THR A 2 -13.63 -12.52 -22.35
N VAL A 3 -12.31 -12.60 -22.26
CA VAL A 3 -11.57 -12.79 -21.00
C VAL A 3 -11.68 -11.54 -20.10
N SER A 4 -12.24 -10.44 -20.60
CA SER A 4 -12.23 -9.12 -19.96
C SER A 4 -13.21 -8.95 -18.79
N ASP A 5 -14.36 -9.61 -18.80
CA ASP A 5 -15.44 -9.28 -17.85
C ASP A 5 -15.31 -9.94 -16.47
N ALA A 6 -14.62 -11.08 -16.38
CA ALA A 6 -14.43 -11.77 -15.11
C ALA A 6 -13.27 -11.18 -14.28
N LEU A 7 -12.21 -10.70 -14.93
CA LEU A 7 -11.06 -10.07 -14.26
C LEU A 7 -11.37 -8.68 -13.71
N THR A 8 -12.24 -7.92 -14.40
CA THR A 8 -12.57 -6.54 -14.02
C THR A 8 -13.35 -6.44 -12.71
N ARG A 9 -14.13 -7.47 -12.33
CA ARG A 9 -14.91 -7.45 -11.08
C ARG A 9 -14.10 -7.75 -9.83
N GLN A 10 -12.92 -8.36 -9.93
CA GLN A 10 -12.15 -8.78 -8.76
C GLN A 10 -11.10 -7.76 -8.28
N VAL A 11 -10.75 -6.77 -9.11
CA VAL A 11 -9.72 -5.77 -8.76
C VAL A 11 -10.21 -4.34 -9.02
N ALA A 12 -11.47 -4.04 -8.67
CA ALA A 12 -11.92 -2.66 -8.62
C ALA A 12 -11.20 -1.95 -7.46
N LEU A 13 -10.33 -1.00 -7.78
CA LEU A 13 -9.73 -0.12 -6.78
C LEU A 13 -10.82 0.75 -6.14
N PRO A 14 -10.75 1.03 -4.83
CA PRO A 14 -11.71 1.90 -4.18
C PRO A 14 -11.72 3.30 -4.82
N TRP A 15 -12.92 3.89 -4.91
CA TRP A 15 -13.15 5.22 -5.51
C TRP A 15 -12.38 6.37 -4.84
N PHE A 16 -11.87 6.16 -3.63
CA PHE A 16 -11.08 7.14 -2.89
C PHE A 16 -9.57 7.08 -3.18
N LEU A 17 -9.10 6.10 -3.96
CA LEU A 17 -7.74 6.13 -4.52
C LEU A 17 -7.75 7.10 -5.70
N LYS A 18 -7.02 8.21 -5.55
CA LYS A 18 -6.97 9.26 -6.57
C LYS A 18 -5.90 9.00 -7.63
N ASP A 19 -4.83 8.33 -7.23
CA ASP A 19 -3.68 7.97 -8.06
C ASP A 19 -3.09 6.61 -7.63
N ILE A 20 -2.14 6.13 -8.42
CA ILE A 20 -1.27 5.00 -8.06
C ILE A 20 0.15 5.48 -8.29
N SER A 21 0.87 5.66 -7.19
CA SER A 21 2.28 6.07 -7.20
C SER A 21 3.22 4.91 -6.89
N GLY A 22 2.70 3.74 -6.48
CA GLY A 22 3.50 2.54 -6.29
C GLY A 22 2.68 1.25 -6.17
N LEU A 23 3.26 0.14 -6.60
CA LEU A 23 2.65 -1.19 -6.51
C LEU A 23 3.69 -2.22 -6.07
N HIS A 24 3.29 -3.11 -5.15
CA HIS A 24 4.09 -4.27 -4.78
C HIS A 24 3.20 -5.47 -4.54
N TYR A 25 3.57 -6.64 -5.09
CA TYR A 25 2.88 -7.89 -4.81
C TYR A 25 3.80 -8.83 -4.02
N ASP A 26 3.39 -9.12 -2.79
CA ASP A 26 4.03 -10.14 -1.98
C ASP A 26 3.43 -11.51 -2.33
N ARG A 27 4.22 -12.34 -3.01
CA ARG A 27 3.82 -13.68 -3.43
C ARG A 27 3.63 -14.63 -2.25
N THR A 28 4.43 -14.50 -1.19
CA THR A 28 4.38 -15.38 -0.02
C THR A 28 3.10 -15.13 0.77
N ARG A 29 2.73 -13.86 0.97
CA ARG A 29 1.51 -13.46 1.69
C ARG A 29 0.28 -13.39 0.78
N ARG A 30 0.46 -13.43 -0.55
CA ARG A 30 -0.57 -13.23 -1.58
C ARG A 30 -1.30 -11.89 -1.39
N GLN A 31 -0.53 -10.83 -1.16
CA GLN A 31 -1.03 -9.49 -0.90
C GLN A 31 -0.54 -8.50 -1.96
N LEU A 32 -1.46 -7.65 -2.43
CA LEU A 32 -1.15 -6.51 -3.28
C LEU A 32 -1.17 -5.24 -2.42
N TYR A 33 -0.05 -4.53 -2.42
CA TYR A 33 0.10 -3.21 -1.82
C TYR A 33 -0.02 -2.17 -2.93
N VAL A 34 -0.93 -1.22 -2.75
CA VAL A 34 -1.16 -0.08 -3.64
C VAL A 34 -0.88 1.18 -2.86
N LEU A 35 0.14 1.93 -3.29
CA LEU A 35 0.51 3.23 -2.75
C LEU A 35 -0.17 4.32 -3.59
N SER A 36 -0.78 5.28 -2.90
CA SER A 36 -1.35 6.48 -3.51
C SER A 36 -0.82 7.71 -2.80
N HIS A 37 -0.12 8.55 -3.55
CA HIS A 37 0.39 9.80 -3.05
C HIS A 37 -0.76 10.77 -2.76
N GLU A 38 -1.65 11.00 -3.73
CA GLU A 38 -2.70 12.01 -3.61
C GLU A 38 -3.74 11.67 -2.54
N SER A 39 -3.94 10.37 -2.25
CA SER A 39 -4.80 9.93 -1.15
C SER A 39 -4.06 9.80 0.18
N ALA A 40 -2.72 9.82 0.18
CA ALA A 40 -1.84 9.59 1.34
C ALA A 40 -2.14 8.27 2.07
N ILE A 41 -2.26 7.18 1.32
CA ILE A 41 -2.57 5.84 1.85
C ILE A 41 -1.75 4.72 1.21
N VAL A 42 -1.64 3.61 1.93
CA VAL A 42 -1.38 2.29 1.36
C VAL A 42 -2.64 1.45 1.50
N LEU A 43 -3.14 0.92 0.39
CA LEU A 43 -4.18 -0.10 0.35
C LEU A 43 -3.52 -1.47 0.24
N VAL A 44 -3.83 -2.36 1.18
CA VAL A 44 -3.45 -3.78 1.12
C VAL A 44 -4.69 -4.57 0.70
N SER A 45 -4.61 -5.27 -0.42
CA SER A 45 -5.65 -6.18 -0.88
C SER A 45 -5.13 -7.62 -0.85
N ASP A 46 -5.93 -8.53 -0.33
CA ASP A 46 -5.72 -9.96 -0.53
C ASP A 46 -6.49 -10.46 -1.76
N LEU A 47 -6.19 -11.70 -2.18
CA LEU A 47 -6.85 -12.32 -3.33
C LEU A 47 -8.27 -12.83 -3.03
N SER A 48 -8.71 -12.80 -1.78
CA SER A 48 -10.10 -13.08 -1.38
C SER A 48 -11.00 -11.83 -1.41
N GLY A 49 -10.45 -10.66 -1.76
CA GLY A 49 -11.18 -9.39 -1.84
C GLY A 49 -11.17 -8.59 -0.53
N GLY A 50 -10.49 -9.07 0.51
CA GLY A 50 -10.25 -8.32 1.73
C GLY A 50 -9.33 -7.14 1.48
N LYS A 51 -9.69 -5.97 2.05
CA LYS A 51 -8.96 -4.72 1.88
C LYS A 51 -8.67 -4.07 3.23
N LYS A 52 -7.44 -3.59 3.41
CA LYS A 52 -7.01 -2.82 4.59
C LYS A 52 -6.35 -1.53 4.13
N VAL A 53 -6.56 -0.46 4.90
CA VAL A 53 -6.00 0.86 4.61
C VAL A 53 -5.04 1.26 5.72
N MET A 54 -3.87 1.75 5.33
CA MET A 54 -2.87 2.34 6.21
C MET A 54 -2.69 3.81 5.82
N LEU A 55 -2.89 4.72 6.78
CA LEU A 55 -2.79 6.17 6.53
C LEU A 55 -1.33 6.64 6.61
N LEU A 56 -0.90 7.45 5.65
CA LEU A 56 0.46 8.02 5.60
C LEU A 56 0.50 9.44 6.19
N ARG A 57 -0.29 9.68 7.23
CA ARG A 57 -0.46 10.99 7.89
C ARG A 57 0.12 11.00 9.30
N ARG A 58 0.53 12.17 9.76
CA ARG A 58 0.99 12.45 11.12
C ARG A 58 0.02 11.87 12.15
N GLY A 59 0.57 11.23 13.17
CA GLY A 59 -0.18 10.60 14.25
C GLY A 59 -0.56 9.15 13.99
N PHE A 60 -0.46 8.67 12.75
CA PHE A 60 -0.70 7.28 12.39
C PHE A 60 0.61 6.49 12.29
N HIS A 61 0.60 5.23 12.74
CA HIS A 61 1.72 4.29 12.58
C HIS A 61 3.09 4.84 13.03
N GLY A 62 3.12 5.71 14.04
CA GLY A 62 4.34 6.33 14.57
C GLY A 62 4.87 7.53 13.76
N LEU A 63 4.17 7.97 12.72
CA LEU A 63 4.55 9.11 11.89
C LEU A 63 4.48 10.42 12.69
N LYS A 64 5.62 11.11 12.78
CA LYS A 64 5.71 12.47 13.36
C LYS A 64 5.28 13.58 12.39
N ARG A 65 5.25 13.27 11.10
CA ARG A 65 4.87 14.14 9.98
C ARG A 65 4.22 13.28 8.89
N ASP A 66 3.42 13.90 8.03
CA ASP A 66 2.88 13.24 6.83
C ASP A 66 4.03 12.76 5.94
N ILE A 67 3.79 11.70 5.17
CA ILE A 67 4.72 11.31 4.09
C ILE A 67 4.41 12.18 2.87
N PRO A 68 5.32 13.08 2.44
CA PRO A 68 5.13 13.84 1.21
C PRO A 68 5.43 12.96 0.00
N GLN A 69 4.69 13.10 -1.11
CA GLN A 69 5.05 12.53 -2.42
C GLN A 69 5.63 11.11 -2.36
N ALA A 70 4.80 10.16 -1.94
CA ALA A 70 5.22 8.78 -1.80
C ALA A 70 5.18 8.10 -3.17
N GLU A 71 6.32 7.63 -3.68
CA GLU A 71 6.50 7.22 -5.09
C GLU A 71 6.96 5.76 -5.26
N GLY A 72 7.06 5.00 -4.17
CA GLY A 72 7.43 3.60 -4.29
C GLY A 72 7.25 2.84 -3.00
N ILE A 73 7.01 1.54 -3.15
CA ILE A 73 6.66 0.64 -2.06
C ILE A 73 7.26 -0.74 -2.30
N ALA A 74 7.75 -1.37 -1.24
CA ALA A 74 8.22 -2.75 -1.27
C ALA A 74 7.97 -3.41 0.09
N SER A 75 7.76 -4.72 0.09
CA SER A 75 7.78 -5.51 1.33
C SER A 75 8.87 -6.56 1.30
N ASP A 76 9.31 -6.99 2.47
CA ASP A 76 10.23 -8.12 2.63
C ASP A 76 9.59 -9.34 3.29
N ASP A 77 10.36 -10.42 3.40
CA ASP A 77 9.95 -11.67 4.03
C ASP A 77 9.71 -11.51 5.55
N ARG A 78 10.22 -10.45 6.17
CA ARG A 78 10.12 -10.15 7.60
C ARG A 78 8.96 -9.23 7.97
N ASP A 79 7.97 -9.09 7.09
CA ASP A 79 6.78 -8.28 7.34
C ASP A 79 7.11 -6.79 7.55
N THR A 80 8.20 -6.34 6.92
CA THR A 80 8.55 -4.93 6.84
C THR A 80 8.00 -4.36 5.54
N LEU A 81 7.39 -3.18 5.64
CA LEU A 81 7.00 -2.36 4.51
C LEU A 81 7.95 -1.17 4.39
N TRP A 82 8.47 -0.95 3.19
CA TRP A 82 9.38 0.11 2.84
C TRP A 82 8.68 1.07 1.88
N ILE A 83 8.80 2.38 2.12
CA ILE A 83 8.24 3.42 1.25
C ILE A 83 9.33 4.45 0.95
N VAL A 84 9.49 4.79 -0.34
CA VAL A 84 10.32 5.91 -0.80
C VAL A 84 9.43 7.12 -1.07
N SER A 85 9.95 8.32 -0.80
CA SER A 85 9.19 9.55 -0.92
C SER A 85 10.10 10.72 -1.29
N GLU A 86 9.59 11.67 -2.08
CA GLU A 86 10.37 12.83 -2.48
C GLU A 86 10.66 13.79 -1.30
N PRO A 87 11.76 14.57 -1.38
CA PRO A 87 12.78 14.51 -2.43
C PRO A 87 13.75 13.35 -2.28
N ASN A 88 13.87 12.75 -1.09
CA ASN A 88 14.86 11.70 -0.78
C ASN A 88 14.59 11.02 0.59
N LEU A 89 13.33 10.84 0.94
CA LEU A 89 12.92 10.26 2.21
C LEU A 89 12.73 8.74 2.08
N PHE A 90 13.13 8.03 3.14
CA PHE A 90 13.02 6.58 3.23
C PHE A 90 12.32 6.20 4.52
N TYR A 91 11.23 5.45 4.40
CA TYR A 91 10.39 5.03 5.52
C TYR A 91 10.39 3.52 5.65
N ARG A 92 10.47 3.06 6.90
CA ARG A 92 10.37 1.65 7.28
C ARG A 92 9.25 1.47 8.28
N PHE A 93 8.31 0.60 7.96
CA PHE A 93 7.27 0.15 8.86
C PHE A 93 7.47 -1.32 9.15
N SER A 94 7.76 -1.64 10.40
CA SER A 94 7.80 -3.01 10.89
C SER A 94 6.58 -3.29 11.74
N ARG A 95 6.03 -4.51 11.69
CA ARG A 95 5.05 -4.94 12.69
C ARG A 95 5.66 -4.77 14.08
N GLY A 96 4.98 -4.00 14.94
CA GLY A 96 5.32 -3.96 16.35
C GLY A 96 5.05 -5.32 16.97
N VAL A 97 6.00 -5.85 17.74
CA VAL A 97 5.71 -6.96 18.66
C VAL A 97 4.91 -6.35 19.80
N THR A 98 3.60 -6.50 19.78
CA THR A 98 2.80 -6.41 21.01
C THR A 98 3.25 -7.57 21.91
N SER A 99 4.09 -7.26 22.91
CA SER A 99 4.30 -8.12 24.08
C SER A 99 3.12 -8.01 25.02
#